data_AF-A0A355Q8P2-F1
#
_entry.id   AF-A0A355Q8P2-F1
#
_cell.length_a   1.000
_cell.length_b   1.000
_cell.length_c   1.000
_cell.angle_alpha   90.00
_cell.angle_beta   90.00
_cell.angle_gamma   90.00
#
_symmetry.space_group_name_H-M   'P 1'
#
loop_
_entity.id
_entity.type
_entity.pdbx_description
1 polymer ?
#
loop_
_entity_poly.entity_id
_entity_poly.type
_entity_poly.pdbx_seq_one_letter_code
_entity_poly.pdbx_strand_id
1 'polypeptide(L)'
;MSSFLRLSGFILSLLLLSNCSPPGGGSTTTTYENGTNDDPTSGIPSLSSQGSQTTVRTLSGLSSGSFQLSDNTTSFLLSAFSNGTARITRLTSPSGRDELAYLESTASGLTSFGDGRYDTYLVPMRPDIDAEAGTWTYQISGANELKLTIRED
;
A
#
# COMPACT_ATOMS: atom_id res chain seq x y z
N MET A 1 -56.84 -24.57 -14.34
CA MET A 1 -56.16 -24.93 -13.08
C MET A 1 -54.82 -25.56 -13.45
N SER A 2 -53.72 -24.83 -13.25
CA SER A 2 -52.36 -25.37 -13.01
C SER A 2 -51.36 -24.20 -13.00
N SER A 3 -50.99 -23.77 -11.80
CA SER A 3 -49.85 -22.88 -11.53
C SER A 3 -48.54 -23.66 -11.48
N PHE A 4 -47.43 -22.90 -11.40
CA PHE A 4 -46.03 -23.29 -11.15
C PHE A 4 -45.26 -23.71 -12.43
N LEU A 5 -44.05 -23.25 -12.74
CA LEU A 5 -42.96 -22.68 -11.95
C LEU A 5 -42.29 -21.49 -12.70
N ARG A 6 -41.86 -20.47 -11.95
CA ARG A 6 -40.90 -19.46 -12.41
C ARG A 6 -39.50 -20.10 -12.46
N LEU A 7 -38.93 -20.19 -13.65
CA LEU A 7 -37.53 -20.60 -13.85
C LEU A 7 -36.69 -19.33 -14.02
N SER A 8 -36.15 -18.82 -12.90
CA SER A 8 -35.13 -17.76 -12.91
C SER A 8 -33.78 -18.42 -13.18
N GLY A 9 -33.41 -18.47 -14.47
CA GLY A 9 -32.15 -19.00 -14.98
C GLY A 9 -31.16 -17.88 -15.29
N PHE A 10 -30.06 -17.90 -14.56
CA PHE A 10 -28.91 -16.99 -14.58
C PHE A 10 -28.04 -17.24 -15.84
N ILE A 11 -27.88 -16.29 -16.76
CA ILE A 11 -26.74 -16.27 -17.72
C ILE A 11 -26.23 -14.83 -17.95
N LEU A 12 -25.12 -14.54 -17.27
CA LEU A 12 -23.87 -13.92 -17.71
C LEU A 12 -23.81 -13.31 -19.14
N SER A 13 -23.65 -11.98 -19.23
CA SER A 13 -22.69 -11.36 -20.15
C SER A 13 -22.58 -9.85 -19.89
N LEU A 14 -21.55 -9.45 -19.15
CA LEU A 14 -21.09 -8.07 -19.04
C LEU A 14 -19.72 -8.02 -19.71
N LEU A 15 -19.64 -7.49 -20.93
CA LEU A 15 -18.40 -7.08 -21.60
C LEU A 15 -18.73 -6.26 -22.87
N LEU A 16 -17.86 -5.26 -23.13
CA LEU A 16 -17.71 -4.32 -24.26
C LEU A 16 -17.82 -2.86 -23.76
N LEU A 17 -16.78 -2.28 -23.16
CA LEU A 17 -15.53 -1.69 -23.72
C LEU A 17 -15.74 -0.49 -24.67
N SER A 18 -15.21 0.64 -24.19
CA SER A 18 -14.44 1.67 -24.90
C SER A 18 -15.17 2.69 -25.79
N ASN A 19 -15.29 3.91 -25.26
CA ASN A 19 -14.89 5.13 -25.99
C ASN A 19 -14.77 6.32 -25.02
N CYS A 20 -13.54 6.63 -24.60
CA CYS A 20 -13.20 7.95 -24.09
C CYS A 20 -11.95 8.41 -24.84
N SER A 21 -12.13 9.33 -25.78
CA SER A 21 -11.04 10.01 -26.48
C SER A 21 -10.40 11.05 -25.56
N PRO A 22 -9.06 11.24 -25.59
CA PRO A 22 -8.42 12.35 -24.89
C PRO A 22 -8.48 13.62 -25.76
N PRO A 23 -8.92 14.77 -25.23
CA PRO A 23 -8.72 16.05 -25.89
C PRO A 23 -7.37 16.66 -25.48
N GLY A 24 -6.55 16.97 -26.48
CA GLY A 24 -5.82 18.24 -26.56
C GLY A 24 -4.53 18.37 -25.76
N GLY A 25 -3.41 18.47 -26.48
CA GLY A 25 -2.09 18.70 -25.93
C GLY A 25 -1.92 20.05 -25.23
N GLY A 26 -1.00 20.05 -24.28
CA GLY A 26 -0.35 21.23 -23.71
C GLY A 26 1.14 20.96 -23.68
N SER A 27 1.87 21.53 -24.64
CA SER A 27 3.32 21.64 -24.61
C SER A 27 3.72 22.59 -23.49
N THR A 28 4.61 22.18 -22.59
CA THR A 28 5.30 23.12 -21.71
C THR A 28 6.76 22.69 -21.56
N THR A 29 7.60 23.56 -22.10
CA THR A 29 9.06 23.57 -22.15
C THR A 29 9.71 23.29 -20.79
N THR A 30 10.67 22.38 -20.74
CA THR A 30 11.58 22.23 -19.60
C THR A 30 12.61 23.36 -19.62
N THR A 31 12.44 24.37 -18.76
CA THR A 31 13.51 25.32 -18.44
C THR A 31 14.38 24.69 -17.35
N TYR A 32 15.61 24.32 -17.69
CA TYR A 32 16.63 23.96 -16.72
C TYR A 32 17.20 25.26 -16.13
N GLU A 33 16.86 25.60 -14.90
CA GLU A 33 17.64 26.57 -14.14
C GLU A 33 18.79 25.85 -13.44
N ASN A 34 19.99 26.05 -14.00
CA ASN A 34 21.27 25.70 -13.40
C ASN A 34 21.62 26.75 -12.33
N GLY A 35 21.61 26.36 -11.06
CA GLY A 35 22.02 27.19 -9.93
C GLY A 35 22.71 26.35 -8.86
N THR A 36 24.03 26.44 -8.83
CA THR A 36 24.98 25.82 -7.90
C THR A 36 24.73 26.25 -6.45
N ASN A 37 24.71 25.31 -5.49
CA ASN A 37 25.46 25.36 -4.21
C ASN A 37 25.12 24.14 -3.32
N ASP A 38 26.15 23.64 -2.64
CA ASP A 38 26.29 22.34 -1.98
C ASP A 38 25.42 22.13 -0.72
N ASP A 39 24.72 20.99 -0.64
CA ASP A 39 24.38 20.28 0.61
C ASP A 39 23.99 18.81 0.29
N PRO A 40 24.62 17.76 0.88
CA PRO A 40 24.26 16.38 0.60
C PRO A 40 23.15 15.91 1.56
N THR A 41 21.99 16.55 1.53
CA THR A 41 20.79 15.96 2.13
C THR A 41 20.13 15.06 1.08
N SER A 42 20.25 13.74 1.28
CA SER A 42 19.58 12.70 0.51
C SER A 42 18.09 13.05 0.34
N GLY A 43 17.75 13.60 -0.83
CA GLY A 43 16.42 14.07 -1.14
C GLY A 43 15.45 12.90 -1.27
N ILE A 44 14.58 12.74 -0.29
CA ILE A 44 13.36 11.96 -0.47
C ILE A 44 12.50 12.74 -1.47
N PRO A 45 12.13 12.18 -2.63
CA PRO A 45 11.21 12.86 -3.54
C PRO A 45 9.85 12.99 -2.86
N SER A 46 9.44 14.21 -2.53
CA SER A 46 8.08 14.53 -2.09
C SER A 46 7.22 14.79 -3.32
N LEU A 47 6.24 13.90 -3.57
CA LEU A 47 5.15 14.20 -4.49
C LEU A 47 4.12 15.04 -3.73
N SER A 48 4.08 16.34 -3.97
CA SER A 48 3.03 17.22 -3.44
C SER A 48 1.87 17.33 -4.43
N SER A 49 0.80 16.55 -4.19
CA SER A 49 -0.54 16.91 -4.68
C SER A 49 -1.27 17.63 -3.54
N GLN A 50 -1.88 18.78 -3.81
CA GLN A 50 -2.52 19.64 -2.81
C GLN A 50 -3.30 18.84 -1.75
N GLY A 51 -2.89 18.97 -0.49
CA GLY A 51 -3.60 18.44 0.68
C GLY A 51 -3.35 16.98 1.04
N SER A 52 -2.42 16.27 0.39
CA SER A 52 -2.03 14.93 0.85
C SER A 52 -0.55 14.68 0.58
N GLN A 53 0.23 14.47 1.64
CA GLN A 53 1.67 14.22 1.55
C GLN A 53 1.92 12.72 1.47
N THR A 54 2.64 12.28 0.42
CA THR A 54 3.14 10.91 0.35
C THR A 54 4.63 10.88 0.67
N THR A 55 5.00 10.14 1.72
CA THR A 55 6.39 9.96 2.13
C THR A 55 6.82 8.52 1.92
N VAL A 56 7.96 8.32 1.28
CA VAL A 56 8.56 7.00 1.04
C VAL A 56 9.82 6.87 1.86
N ARG A 57 9.93 5.80 2.64
CA ARG A 57 11.06 5.52 3.54
C ARG A 57 11.60 4.13 3.30
N THR A 58 12.91 3.98 3.23
CA THR A 58 13.57 2.68 3.33
C THR A 58 13.77 2.36 4.81
N LEU A 59 13.35 1.17 5.24
CA LEU A 59 13.51 0.74 6.62
C LEU A 59 14.78 -0.11 6.78
N SER A 60 15.49 0.14 7.89
CA SER A 60 16.70 -0.57 8.26
C SER A 60 16.37 -1.78 9.13
N GLY A 61 17.01 -2.93 8.89
CA GLY A 61 16.80 -4.17 9.65
C GLY A 61 15.93 -5.18 8.88
N LEU A 62 16.50 -6.36 8.63
CA LEU A 62 15.96 -7.36 7.70
C LEU A 62 15.27 -8.57 8.37
N SER A 63 15.05 -8.51 9.69
CA SER A 63 14.33 -9.54 10.45
C SER A 63 13.16 -8.98 11.26
N SER A 64 13.36 -7.83 11.91
CA SER A 64 12.34 -7.12 12.65
C SER A 64 12.72 -5.65 12.82
N GLY A 65 11.73 -4.79 13.02
CA GLY A 65 11.95 -3.38 13.28
C GLY A 65 10.67 -2.67 13.66
N SER A 66 10.74 -1.34 13.65
CA SER A 66 9.60 -0.47 13.94
C SER A 66 9.62 0.79 13.09
N PHE A 67 8.46 1.41 12.97
CA PHE A 67 8.31 2.74 12.38
C PHE A 67 7.25 3.52 13.14
N GLN A 68 7.40 4.86 13.13
CA GLN A 68 6.45 5.78 13.75
C GLN A 68 5.50 6.32 12.69
N LEU A 69 4.21 6.31 12.99
CA LEU A 69 3.17 7.05 12.27
C LEU A 69 2.73 8.25 13.10
N SER A 70 2.48 9.37 12.44
CA SER A 70 1.90 10.58 13.02
C SER A 70 0.37 10.54 12.96
N ASP A 71 -0.27 11.39 13.76
CA ASP A 71 -1.74 11.48 13.88
C ASP A 71 -2.45 11.88 12.57
N ASN A 72 -1.74 12.47 11.61
CA ASN A 72 -2.26 12.82 10.28
C ASN A 72 -2.13 11.68 9.26
N THR A 73 -1.61 10.51 9.65
CA THR A 73 -1.48 9.36 8.73
C THR A 73 -2.86 8.79 8.43
N THR A 74 -3.22 8.75 7.15
CA THR A 74 -4.48 8.15 6.70
C THR A 74 -4.31 6.71 6.23
N SER A 75 -3.17 6.40 5.63
CA SER A 75 -2.86 5.03 5.18
C SER A 75 -1.36 4.82 5.05
N PHE A 76 -0.95 3.56 5.08
CA PHE A 76 0.42 3.20 4.73
C PHE A 76 0.49 1.87 3.98
N LEU A 77 1.55 1.71 3.21
CA LEU A 77 1.92 0.50 2.49
C LEU A 77 3.30 0.06 2.96
N LEU A 78 3.38 -1.11 3.58
CA LEU A 78 4.64 -1.76 3.93
C LEU A 78 4.95 -2.81 2.86
N SER A 79 6.10 -2.69 2.19
CA SER A 79 6.53 -3.62 1.15
C SER A 79 7.90 -4.19 1.48
N ALA A 80 8.02 -5.51 1.43
CA ALA A 80 9.24 -6.27 1.58
C ALA A 80 9.66 -6.85 0.22
N PHE A 81 10.94 -6.74 -0.14
CA PHE A 81 11.48 -7.22 -1.41
C PHE A 81 12.62 -8.21 -1.18
N SER A 82 12.78 -9.15 -2.11
CA SER A 82 13.82 -10.18 -2.14
C SER A 82 14.11 -10.66 -3.56
N ASN A 83 15.35 -11.13 -3.79
CA ASN A 83 15.68 -11.94 -4.96
C ASN A 83 15.17 -13.39 -4.84
N GLY A 84 14.78 -13.81 -3.63
CA GLY A 84 14.22 -15.12 -3.31
C GLY A 84 12.77 -14.99 -2.84
N THR A 85 12.50 -15.43 -1.60
CA THR A 85 11.18 -15.31 -0.97
C THR A 85 11.19 -14.25 0.11
N ALA A 86 10.48 -13.14 -0.09
CA ALA A 86 10.17 -12.14 0.93
C ALA A 86 8.82 -12.47 1.59
N ARG A 87 8.74 -12.30 2.91
CA ARG A 87 7.49 -12.38 3.67
C ARG A 87 7.45 -11.35 4.78
N ILE A 88 6.30 -10.71 4.96
CA ILE A 88 5.92 -10.01 6.17
C ILE A 88 5.20 -11.05 7.04
N THR A 89 5.80 -11.38 8.18
CA THR A 89 5.31 -12.49 9.03
C THR A 89 4.52 -11.99 10.24
N ARG A 90 4.69 -10.72 10.60
CA ARG A 90 3.93 -10.05 11.66
C ARG A 90 3.94 -8.55 11.45
N LEU A 91 2.81 -7.91 11.75
CA LEU A 91 2.68 -6.47 11.84
C LEU A 91 1.81 -6.16 13.05
N THR A 92 2.41 -5.51 14.05
CA THR A 92 1.72 -5.18 15.29
C THR A 92 1.37 -3.70 15.31
N SER A 93 0.11 -3.40 15.54
CA SER A 93 -0.39 -2.03 15.76
C SER A 93 0.16 -1.43 17.07
N PRO A 94 0.12 -0.10 17.23
CA PRO A 94 0.42 0.58 18.49
C PRO A 94 -0.43 0.08 19.67
N SER A 95 -1.69 -0.29 19.41
CA SER A 95 -2.57 -0.96 20.38
C SER A 95 -2.17 -2.41 20.73
N GLY A 96 -1.16 -2.98 20.07
CA GLY A 96 -0.59 -4.29 20.39
C GLY A 96 -1.22 -5.47 19.66
N ARG A 97 -2.10 -5.24 18.68
CA ARG A 97 -2.77 -6.29 17.91
C ARG A 97 -1.90 -6.73 16.73
N ASP A 98 -1.74 -8.03 16.54
CA ASP A 98 -1.12 -8.60 15.34
C ASP A 98 -2.14 -8.55 14.19
N GLU A 99 -1.99 -7.57 13.31
CA GLU A 99 -2.94 -7.27 12.25
C GLU A 99 -2.95 -8.35 11.17
N LEU A 100 -1.82 -9.01 10.90
CA LEU A 100 -1.75 -10.13 9.95
C LEU A 100 -2.52 -11.33 10.49
N ALA A 101 -2.30 -11.69 11.75
CA ALA A 101 -3.02 -12.79 12.39
C ALA A 101 -4.53 -12.50 12.47
N TYR A 102 -4.90 -11.25 12.76
CA TYR A 102 -6.28 -10.82 12.78
C TYR A 102 -6.93 -10.91 11.38
N LEU A 103 -6.25 -10.42 10.33
CA LEU A 103 -6.71 -10.57 8.95
C LEU A 103 -6.85 -12.03 8.54
N GLU A 104 -5.90 -12.91 8.86
CA GLU A 104 -6.02 -14.35 8.53
C GLU A 104 -7.28 -14.95 9.17
N SER A 105 -7.56 -14.60 10.43
CA SER A 105 -8.70 -15.15 11.16
C SER A 105 -10.05 -14.65 10.66
N THR A 106 -10.09 -13.46 10.07
CA THR A 106 -11.32 -12.77 9.67
C THR A 106 -11.56 -12.77 8.16
N ALA A 107 -10.49 -12.91 7.37
CA ALA A 107 -10.50 -12.86 5.92
C ALA A 107 -9.30 -13.65 5.36
N SER A 108 -9.34 -14.97 5.53
CA SER A 108 -8.27 -15.87 5.07
C SER A 108 -7.94 -15.66 3.59
N GLY A 109 -6.65 -15.56 3.28
CA GLY A 109 -6.14 -15.29 1.93
C GLY A 109 -6.03 -13.82 1.55
N LEU A 110 -6.37 -12.88 2.45
CA LEU A 110 -6.18 -11.44 2.26
C LEU A 110 -5.00 -10.86 3.05
N THR A 111 -4.02 -11.65 3.46
CA THR A 111 -3.00 -11.18 4.41
C THR A 111 -1.69 -10.74 3.78
N SER A 112 -1.52 -11.02 2.49
CA SER A 112 -0.29 -10.82 1.76
C SER A 112 -0.59 -10.69 0.28
N PHE A 113 -0.18 -9.55 -0.30
CA PHE A 113 -0.13 -9.37 -1.75
C PHE A 113 1.32 -9.59 -2.19
N GLY A 114 1.72 -10.85 -2.38
CA GLY A 114 3.09 -11.20 -2.73
C GLY A 114 3.20 -12.40 -3.66
N ASP A 115 4.18 -12.38 -4.56
CA ASP A 115 4.46 -13.47 -5.52
C ASP A 115 5.73 -14.27 -5.19
N GLY A 116 6.20 -14.14 -3.96
CA GLY A 116 7.46 -14.69 -3.50
C GLY A 116 8.56 -13.65 -3.52
N ARG A 117 8.77 -12.88 -4.60
CA ARG A 117 9.87 -11.89 -4.62
C ARG A 117 9.57 -10.63 -3.83
N TYR A 118 8.29 -10.35 -3.62
CA TYR A 118 7.86 -9.30 -2.74
C TYR A 118 6.66 -9.75 -1.93
N ASP A 119 6.44 -9.04 -0.83
CA ASP A 119 5.25 -9.16 0.01
C ASP A 119 4.84 -7.77 0.49
N THR A 120 3.55 -7.46 0.39
CA THR A 120 3.04 -6.13 0.65
C THR A 120 1.81 -6.19 1.54
N TYR A 121 1.77 -5.26 2.49
CA TYR A 121 0.68 -5.06 3.43
C TYR A 121 0.19 -3.61 3.39
N LEU A 122 -1.10 -3.42 3.13
CA LEU A 122 -1.77 -2.11 3.09
C LEU A 122 -2.57 -1.90 4.38
N VAL A 123 -2.56 -0.69 4.93
CA VAL A 123 -3.45 -0.28 6.01
C VAL A 123 -4.11 1.05 5.66
N PRO A 124 -5.44 1.20 5.81
CA PRO A 124 -6.42 0.16 6.18
C PRO A 124 -6.63 -0.86 5.04
N MET A 125 -6.74 -2.14 5.39
CA MET A 125 -7.15 -3.20 4.44
C MET A 125 -8.59 -3.65 4.63
N ARG A 126 -9.15 -3.37 5.81
CA ARG A 126 -10.55 -3.55 6.17
C ARG A 126 -11.01 -2.33 6.97
N PRO A 127 -12.33 -2.04 7.04
CA PRO A 127 -12.85 -0.89 7.78
C PRO A 127 -12.58 -0.90 9.30
N ASP A 128 -12.19 -2.04 9.86
CA ASP A 128 -11.89 -2.26 11.29
C ASP A 128 -10.38 -2.24 11.62
N ILE A 129 -9.53 -1.95 10.63
CA ILE A 129 -8.09 -1.83 10.78
C ILE A 129 -7.70 -0.44 10.33
N ASP A 130 -7.27 0.43 11.25
CA ASP A 130 -6.87 1.80 10.95
C ASP A 130 -5.34 1.97 10.95
N ALA A 131 -4.86 3.01 10.28
CA ALA A 131 -3.48 3.47 10.39
C ALA A 131 -3.26 4.23 11.71
N GLU A 132 -3.39 3.50 12.83
CA GLU A 132 -3.25 4.04 14.18
C GLU A 132 -1.91 4.80 14.34
N ALA A 133 -1.97 5.99 14.91
CA ALA A 133 -0.78 6.77 15.21
C ALA A 133 0.08 6.11 16.30
N GLY A 134 1.39 6.28 16.22
CA GLY A 134 2.34 5.71 17.17
C GLY A 134 3.24 4.64 16.56
N THR A 135 3.71 3.73 17.42
CA THR A 135 4.75 2.75 17.07
C THR A 135 4.16 1.48 16.50
N TRP A 136 4.40 1.26 15.21
CA TRP A 136 4.17 -0.02 14.55
C TRP A 136 5.43 -0.86 14.61
N THR A 137 5.26 -2.17 14.82
CA THR A 137 6.39 -3.12 14.76
C THR A 137 6.14 -4.18 13.72
N TYR A 138 7.20 -4.63 13.05
CA TYR A 138 7.11 -5.64 12.01
C TYR A 138 8.11 -6.76 12.22
N GLN A 139 7.77 -7.94 11.70
CA GLN A 139 8.69 -9.05 11.51
C GLN A 139 8.62 -9.52 10.06
N ILE A 140 9.76 -9.91 9.52
CA ILE A 140 9.95 -10.27 8.13
C ILE A 140 10.86 -11.48 8.01
N SER A 141 10.77 -12.16 6.86
CA SER A 141 11.60 -13.30 6.52
C SER A 141 12.06 -13.21 5.07
N GLY A 142 13.35 -13.47 4.84
CA GLY A 142 13.94 -13.58 3.50
C GLY A 142 13.99 -12.31 2.66
N ALA A 143 13.53 -11.17 3.19
CA ALA A 143 13.60 -9.87 2.53
C ALA A 143 14.99 -9.23 2.68
N ASN A 144 15.46 -8.53 1.63
CA ASN A 144 16.70 -7.74 1.63
C ASN A 144 16.46 -6.23 1.58
N GLU A 145 15.22 -5.80 1.31
CA GLU A 145 14.83 -4.39 1.30
C GLU A 145 13.41 -4.24 1.82
N LEU A 146 13.18 -3.24 2.68
CA LEU A 146 11.86 -2.82 3.12
C LEU A 146 11.59 -1.37 2.74
N LYS A 147 10.39 -1.13 2.25
CA LYS A 147 9.90 0.18 1.86
C LYS A 147 8.57 0.47 2.53
N LEU A 148 8.49 1.60 3.21
CA LEU A 148 7.28 2.13 3.81
C LEU A 148 6.83 3.34 3.01
N THR A 149 5.60 3.31 2.50
CA THR A 149 4.96 4.44 1.86
C THR A 149 3.83 4.91 2.75
N ILE A 150 3.88 6.15 3.20
CA ILE A 150 2.91 6.74 4.12
C ILE A 150 2.14 7.81 3.36
N ARG A 151 0.83 7.83 3.52
CA ARG A 151 -0.04 8.90 3.08
C ARG A 151 -0.58 9.65 4.29
N GLU A 152 -0.42 10.95 4.25
CA GLU A 152 -0.87 11.88 5.27
C GLU A 152 -1.78 12.92 4.61
N ASP A 153 -2.72 13.50 5.38
CA ASP A 153 -3.57 14.63 4.98
C ASP A 153 -3.05 15.96 5.55
#